data_AF-A0A367JB47-F1
#
_entry.id   AF-A0A367JB47-F1
#
_cell.length_a   1.000
_cell.length_b   1.000
_cell.length_c   1.000
_cell.angle_alpha   90.00
_cell.angle_beta   90.00
_cell.angle_gamma   90.00
#
_symmetry.space_group_name_H-M   'P 1'
#
loop_
_entity.id
_entity.type
_entity.pdbx_description
1 polymer ?
#
loop_
_entity_poly.entity_id
_entity_poly.type
_entity_poly.pdbx_seq_one_letter_code
_entity_poly.pdbx_strand_id
1 'polypeptide(L)'
;CGIIPHIREHSPETKIIYRSHIEVRSDLIEENPKGPQAVTWNFLWGFIQHADLFVAHPIKNFVPRDVPSRNVVLLPATTDPLDGLNKPLTDWCKNYYQSVFNRVCVDLGVNEVDWYRPYIVQVARFDPSKGIPDVLEAYRLLRLKMDSTFEDAQIPQLVICGHGSIDDPDGSVIFEQVQDIINQKEYAAIAGDVISARLPASDQLLNMILRGAHVAVQLSHREGFEVKVTEALHKGIPVVAYRAGGIPLQVNDEQDGFLVPIGNVELVAEKLFALFDDPQLHERMCFKAKQCITEEYFTVWNAMSWLYMFLQLSDKEKEHKQGGLLDINTLEGTHLGHQKKVSDLWREAYNYNNKN
;
A
#
# COMPACT_ATOMS: atom_id res chain seq x y z
N CYS A 1 -1.61 -22.76 -3.42
CA CYS A 1 -2.80 -23.46 -2.89
C CYS A 1 -2.83 -24.96 -3.24
N GLY A 2 -2.10 -25.46 -4.25
CA GLY A 2 -2.19 -26.86 -4.70
C GLY A 2 -1.93 -27.96 -3.65
N ILE A 3 -1.26 -27.66 -2.54
CA ILE A 3 -1.00 -28.63 -1.46
C ILE A 3 -2.24 -28.88 -0.56
N ILE A 4 -3.25 -27.99 -0.58
CA ILE A 4 -4.38 -28.05 0.36
C ILE A 4 -5.14 -29.39 0.29
N PRO A 5 -5.51 -29.92 -0.89
CA PRO A 5 -6.22 -31.20 -0.95
C PRO A 5 -5.39 -32.38 -0.40
N HIS A 6 -4.07 -32.37 -0.62
CA HIS A 6 -3.18 -33.41 -0.10
C HIS A 6 -3.08 -33.38 1.44
N ILE A 7 -3.07 -32.19 2.03
CA ILE A 7 -3.12 -32.04 3.50
C ILE A 7 -4.44 -32.62 4.02
N ARG A 8 -5.58 -32.30 3.39
CA ARG A 8 -6.89 -32.83 3.81
C ARG A 8 -6.97 -34.35 3.67
N GLU A 9 -6.36 -34.93 2.64
CA GLU A 9 -6.30 -36.39 2.44
C GLU A 9 -5.51 -37.10 3.54
N HIS A 10 -4.33 -36.58 3.90
CA HIS A 10 -3.41 -37.25 4.83
C HIS A 10 -3.61 -36.85 6.30
N SER A 11 -4.26 -35.72 6.55
CA SER A 11 -4.53 -35.18 7.89
C SER A 11 -5.91 -34.51 7.92
N PRO A 12 -7.00 -35.30 7.89
CA PRO A 12 -8.36 -34.78 7.71
C PRO A 12 -8.83 -33.84 8.81
N GLU A 13 -8.30 -33.97 10.03
CA GLU A 13 -8.64 -33.12 11.17
C GLU A 13 -7.86 -31.80 11.18
N THR A 14 -6.84 -31.62 10.32
CA THR A 14 -6.05 -30.38 10.29
C THR A 14 -6.91 -29.21 9.84
N LYS A 15 -6.84 -28.11 10.61
CA LYS A 15 -7.44 -26.82 10.26
C LYS A 15 -6.54 -26.07 9.29
N ILE A 16 -7.10 -25.65 8.15
CA ILE A 16 -6.34 -25.01 7.09
C ILE A 16 -6.86 -23.58 6.88
N ILE A 17 -5.98 -22.59 7.02
CA ILE A 17 -6.28 -21.21 6.70
C ILE A 17 -5.65 -20.87 5.35
N TYR A 18 -6.45 -20.34 4.42
CA TYR A 18 -5.95 -19.77 3.18
C TYR A 18 -5.90 -18.25 3.27
N ARG A 19 -4.70 -17.68 3.20
CA ARG A 19 -4.48 -16.23 3.15
C ARG A 19 -4.29 -15.77 1.71
N SER A 20 -5.20 -14.93 1.22
CA SER A 20 -5.04 -14.24 -0.07
C SER A 20 -4.28 -12.93 0.14
N HIS A 21 -3.12 -12.82 -0.52
CA HIS A 21 -2.30 -11.59 -0.60
C HIS A 21 -2.42 -10.89 -1.95
N ILE A 22 -3.15 -11.48 -2.90
CA ILE A 22 -3.28 -10.97 -4.26
C ILE A 22 -4.65 -10.35 -4.47
N GLU A 23 -4.70 -9.33 -5.33
CA GLU A 23 -5.95 -8.80 -5.85
C GLU A 23 -6.59 -9.84 -6.78
N VAL A 24 -7.69 -10.45 -6.32
CA VAL A 24 -8.53 -11.26 -7.20
C VAL A 24 -9.64 -10.36 -7.71
N ARG A 25 -9.58 -9.98 -8.99
CA ARG A 25 -10.56 -9.11 -9.67
C ARG A 25 -11.89 -9.84 -9.82
N SER A 26 -12.72 -9.81 -8.78
CA SER A 26 -14.03 -10.49 -8.79
C SER A 26 -14.94 -9.95 -9.88
N ASP A 27 -14.85 -8.65 -10.17
CA ASP A 27 -15.56 -7.97 -11.24
C ASP A 27 -15.22 -8.53 -12.63
N LEU A 28 -13.93 -8.72 -12.95
CA LEU A 28 -13.52 -9.28 -14.24
C LEU A 28 -13.91 -10.75 -14.41
N ILE A 29 -13.92 -11.49 -13.30
CA ILE A 29 -14.40 -12.89 -13.29
C ILE A 29 -15.91 -12.92 -13.60
N GLU A 30 -16.68 -11.97 -13.08
CA GLU A 30 -18.12 -11.86 -13.31
C GLU A 30 -18.43 -11.37 -14.74
N GLU A 31 -17.74 -10.35 -15.21
CA GLU A 31 -17.95 -9.75 -16.54
C GLU A 31 -17.56 -10.72 -17.67
N ASN A 32 -16.52 -11.52 -17.47
CA ASN A 32 -16.08 -12.51 -18.45
C ASN A 32 -15.80 -13.89 -17.80
N PRO A 33 -16.84 -14.71 -17.57
CA PRO A 33 -16.71 -16.01 -16.90
C PRO A 33 -15.85 -17.05 -17.65
N LYS A 34 -15.54 -16.81 -18.93
CA LYS A 34 -14.63 -17.64 -19.75
C LYS A 34 -13.30 -16.93 -20.03
N GLY A 35 -13.10 -15.74 -19.46
CA GLY A 35 -11.89 -14.95 -19.61
C GLY A 35 -10.71 -15.55 -18.85
N PRO A 36 -9.49 -15.07 -19.12
CA PRO A 36 -8.27 -15.61 -18.51
C PRO A 36 -8.28 -15.48 -16.98
N GLN A 37 -8.88 -14.41 -16.43
CA GLN A 37 -9.03 -14.22 -14.99
C GLN A 37 -9.93 -15.29 -14.36
N ALA A 38 -11.10 -15.55 -14.96
CA ALA A 38 -12.03 -16.57 -14.49
C ALA A 38 -11.45 -17.98 -14.58
N VAL A 39 -10.77 -18.30 -15.69
CA VAL A 39 -10.10 -19.61 -15.87
C VAL A 39 -9.03 -19.81 -14.78
N THR A 40 -8.20 -18.79 -14.54
CA THR A 40 -7.16 -18.85 -13.51
C THR A 40 -7.75 -18.99 -12.12
N TRP A 41 -8.79 -18.22 -11.80
CA TRP A 41 -9.48 -18.31 -10.52
C TRP A 41 -10.10 -19.69 -10.31
N ASN A 42 -10.82 -20.23 -11.29
CA ASN A 42 -11.47 -21.54 -11.18
C ASN A 42 -10.45 -22.66 -10.94
N PHE A 43 -9.28 -22.58 -11.59
CA PHE A 43 -8.18 -23.49 -11.32
C PHE A 43 -7.70 -23.39 -9.87
N LEU A 44 -7.44 -22.17 -9.36
CA LEU A 44 -7.02 -21.96 -7.97
C LEU A 44 -8.10 -22.38 -6.96
N TRP A 45 -9.35 -22.06 -7.25
CA TRP A 45 -10.52 -22.34 -6.43
C TRP A 45 -10.71 -23.84 -6.21
N GLY A 46 -10.41 -24.65 -7.24
CA GLY A 46 -10.38 -26.10 -7.15
C GLY A 46 -9.56 -26.64 -5.96
N PHE A 47 -8.51 -25.91 -5.56
CA PHE A 47 -7.70 -26.23 -4.38
C PHE A 47 -8.14 -25.46 -3.12
N ILE A 48 -8.46 -24.17 -3.26
CA ILE A 48 -8.72 -23.26 -2.13
C ILE A 48 -10.00 -23.64 -1.37
N GLN A 49 -11.02 -24.16 -2.07
CA GLN A 49 -12.31 -24.55 -1.46
C GLN A 49 -12.18 -25.58 -0.32
N HIS A 50 -11.05 -26.29 -0.25
CA HIS A 50 -10.76 -27.29 0.79
C HIS A 50 -10.18 -26.68 2.08
N ALA A 51 -9.84 -25.39 2.10
CA ALA A 51 -9.44 -24.67 3.31
C ALA A 51 -10.64 -24.40 4.22
N ASP A 52 -10.43 -24.18 5.52
CA ASP A 52 -11.51 -23.95 6.48
C ASP A 52 -11.86 -22.47 6.64
N LEU A 53 -10.86 -21.61 6.49
CA LEU A 53 -10.97 -20.15 6.63
C LEU A 53 -10.28 -19.45 5.47
N PHE A 54 -10.95 -18.45 4.89
CA PHE A 54 -10.40 -17.58 3.86
C PHE A 54 -10.10 -16.21 4.45
N VAL A 55 -8.83 -15.79 4.41
CA VAL A 55 -8.38 -14.50 4.95
C VAL A 55 -8.04 -13.56 3.81
N ALA A 56 -8.72 -12.42 3.70
CA ALA A 56 -8.54 -11.45 2.62
C ALA A 56 -8.13 -10.08 3.15
N HIS A 57 -7.59 -9.21 2.28
CA HIS A 57 -7.46 -7.79 2.62
C HIS A 57 -8.87 -7.16 2.76
N PRO A 58 -9.04 -6.12 3.61
CA PRO A 58 -10.34 -5.46 3.83
C PRO A 58 -10.74 -4.54 2.67
N ILE A 59 -10.55 -4.99 1.42
CA ILE A 59 -10.76 -4.22 0.20
C ILE A 59 -11.96 -4.80 -0.53
N LYS A 60 -12.84 -3.92 -0.98
CA LYS A 60 -14.03 -4.31 -1.74
C LYS A 60 -13.60 -5.04 -3.03
N ASN A 61 -14.34 -6.07 -3.42
CA ASN A 61 -14.10 -6.89 -4.62
C ASN A 61 -12.82 -7.77 -4.61
N PHE A 62 -12.10 -7.89 -3.49
CA PHE A 62 -10.94 -8.80 -3.37
C PHE A 62 -11.34 -10.24 -3.04
N VAL A 63 -12.61 -10.46 -2.71
CA VAL A 63 -13.17 -11.76 -2.37
C VAL A 63 -14.16 -12.14 -3.47
N PRO A 64 -13.86 -13.15 -4.30
CA PRO A 64 -14.78 -13.65 -5.31
C PRO A 64 -16.08 -14.17 -4.70
N ARG A 65 -17.20 -14.04 -5.41
CA ARG A 65 -18.54 -14.40 -4.89
C ARG A 65 -18.68 -15.87 -4.52
N ASP A 66 -17.94 -16.75 -5.19
CA ASP A 66 -17.97 -18.19 -4.91
C ASP A 66 -17.34 -18.53 -3.55
N VAL A 67 -16.58 -17.60 -2.95
CA VAL A 67 -16.04 -17.76 -1.59
C VAL A 67 -17.15 -17.47 -0.58
N PRO A 68 -17.61 -18.45 0.22
CA PRO A 68 -18.73 -18.25 1.13
C PRO A 68 -18.37 -17.23 2.22
N SER A 69 -19.13 -16.13 2.29
CA SER A 69 -18.86 -15.03 3.23
C SER A 69 -18.76 -15.48 4.68
N ARG A 70 -19.52 -16.52 5.07
CA ARG A 70 -19.48 -17.13 6.40
C ARG A 70 -18.08 -17.67 6.77
N ASN A 71 -17.23 -18.03 5.81
CA ASN A 71 -15.87 -18.51 6.03
C ASN A 71 -14.78 -17.46 5.76
N VAL A 72 -15.17 -16.19 5.53
CA VAL A 72 -14.23 -15.13 5.18
C VAL A 72 -14.01 -14.22 6.38
N VAL A 73 -12.75 -13.91 6.66
CA VAL A 73 -12.36 -12.84 7.59
C VAL A 73 -11.42 -11.85 6.89
N LEU A 74 -11.43 -10.60 7.35
CA LEU A 74 -10.64 -9.53 6.77
C LEU A 74 -9.45 -9.19 7.68
N LEU A 75 -8.28 -9.10 7.07
CA LEU A 75 -7.02 -8.78 7.74
C LEU A 75 -6.20 -7.86 6.82
N PRO A 76 -5.86 -6.63 7.22
CA PRO A 76 -5.08 -5.70 6.40
C PRO A 76 -3.66 -6.21 6.14
N ALA A 77 -2.94 -5.57 5.20
CA ALA A 77 -1.49 -5.73 5.15
C ALA A 77 -0.88 -4.85 6.26
N THR A 78 0.32 -5.19 6.72
CA THR A 78 0.96 -4.48 7.83
C THR A 78 2.41 -4.18 7.55
N THR A 79 2.91 -3.14 8.21
CA THR A 79 4.32 -2.78 8.27
C THR A 79 4.86 -2.91 9.69
N ASP A 80 6.17 -3.02 9.88
CA ASP A 80 6.76 -3.05 11.22
C ASP A 80 7.40 -1.70 11.55
N PRO A 81 7.02 -1.02 12.65
CA PRO A 81 7.66 0.24 13.07
C PRO A 81 9.18 0.14 13.30
N LEU A 82 9.72 -1.07 13.51
CA LEU A 82 11.12 -1.33 13.86
C LEU A 82 11.92 -1.99 12.74
N ASP A 83 11.31 -2.29 11.59
CA ASP A 83 12.02 -2.85 10.45
C ASP A 83 12.91 -1.82 9.73
N GLY A 84 13.54 -2.26 8.65
CA GLY A 84 14.39 -1.41 7.85
C GLY A 84 13.68 -0.20 7.24
N LEU A 85 12.39 -0.33 6.95
CA LEU A 85 11.56 0.64 6.25
C LEU A 85 11.03 1.75 7.17
N ASN A 86 10.94 1.49 8.48
CA ASN A 86 10.27 2.40 9.40
C ASN A 86 11.08 2.83 10.61
N LYS A 87 12.09 2.06 11.02
CA LYS A 87 12.85 2.39 12.23
C LYS A 87 13.37 3.84 12.20
N PRO A 88 13.43 4.54 13.35
CA PRO A 88 14.03 5.86 13.43
C PRO A 88 15.46 5.86 12.88
N LEU A 89 15.82 6.92 12.17
CA LEU A 89 17.17 7.13 11.65
C LEU A 89 17.88 8.19 12.50
N THR A 90 19.13 7.93 12.85
CA THR A 90 20.02 8.96 13.39
C THR A 90 20.43 9.92 12.28
N ASP A 91 20.89 11.12 12.63
CA ASP A 91 21.38 12.10 11.65
C ASP A 91 22.53 11.54 10.80
N TRP A 92 23.41 10.74 11.41
CA TRP A 92 24.48 10.06 10.67
C TRP A 92 23.93 9.09 9.61
N CYS A 93 22.96 8.24 9.97
CA CYS A 93 22.32 7.33 9.03
C CYS A 93 21.62 8.10 7.90
N LYS A 94 20.91 9.18 8.25
CA LYS A 94 20.25 10.05 7.27
C LYS A 94 21.25 10.59 6.25
N ASN A 95 22.33 11.23 6.71
CA ASN A 95 23.35 11.82 5.84
C ASN A 95 24.07 10.77 4.97
N TYR A 96 24.36 9.59 5.55
CA TYR A 96 24.92 8.48 4.80
C TYR A 96 24.00 8.04 3.67
N TYR A 97 22.72 7.76 3.95
CA TYR A 97 21.77 7.29 2.93
C TYR A 97 21.41 8.37 1.91
N GLN A 98 21.42 9.65 2.28
CA GLN A 98 21.32 10.76 1.32
C GLN A 98 22.49 10.75 0.33
N SER A 99 23.71 10.51 0.81
CA SER A 99 24.90 10.42 -0.04
C SER A 99 24.84 9.20 -0.96
N VAL A 100 24.37 8.06 -0.44
CA VAL A 100 24.14 6.84 -1.25
C VAL A 100 23.05 7.08 -2.30
N PHE A 101 21.95 7.76 -1.95
CA PHE A 101 20.87 8.06 -2.88
C PHE A 101 21.34 8.92 -4.05
N ASN A 102 22.05 10.02 -3.78
CA ASN A 102 22.60 10.87 -4.85
C ASN A 102 23.66 10.14 -5.67
N ARG A 103 24.44 9.23 -5.06
CA ARG A 103 25.35 8.38 -5.82
C ARG A 103 24.60 7.50 -6.84
N VAL A 104 23.48 6.90 -6.43
CA VAL A 104 22.61 6.14 -7.34
C VAL A 104 22.08 7.04 -8.46
N CYS A 105 21.67 8.27 -8.15
CA CYS A 105 21.21 9.23 -9.16
C CYS A 105 22.29 9.51 -10.22
N VAL A 106 23.53 9.77 -9.77
CA VAL A 106 24.68 9.99 -10.66
C VAL A 106 24.96 8.75 -11.52
N ASP A 107 24.96 7.55 -10.94
CA ASP A 107 25.22 6.32 -11.67
C ASP A 107 24.12 6.02 -12.72
N LEU A 108 22.89 6.51 -12.50
CA LEU A 108 21.77 6.44 -13.44
C LEU A 108 21.76 7.59 -14.47
N GLY A 109 22.58 8.62 -14.30
CA GLY A 109 22.59 9.81 -15.15
C GLY A 109 21.34 10.71 -15.00
N VAL A 110 20.69 10.69 -13.83
CA VAL A 110 19.53 11.53 -13.51
C VAL A 110 19.91 12.66 -12.54
N ASN A 111 19.02 13.62 -12.34
CA ASN A 111 19.23 14.73 -11.41
C ASN A 111 19.45 14.22 -9.97
N GLU A 112 20.31 14.91 -9.23
CA GLU A 112 20.53 14.67 -7.79
C GLU A 112 19.45 15.37 -6.96
N VAL A 113 19.17 14.83 -5.77
CA VAL A 113 18.30 15.51 -4.80
C VAL A 113 19.08 16.60 -4.10
N ASP A 114 18.52 17.81 -4.06
CA ASP A 114 19.01 18.91 -3.23
C ASP A 114 18.36 18.79 -1.84
N TRP A 115 19.13 18.26 -0.89
CA TRP A 115 18.64 17.97 0.47
C TRP A 115 18.29 19.21 1.30
N TYR A 116 18.53 20.43 0.78
CA TYR A 116 18.14 21.69 1.41
C TYR A 116 16.80 22.23 0.90
N ARG A 117 16.28 21.70 -0.21
CA ARG A 117 14.96 22.04 -0.75
C ARG A 117 13.92 21.02 -0.28
N PRO A 118 12.67 21.44 -0.10
CA PRO A 118 11.60 20.48 0.16
C PRO A 118 11.39 19.57 -1.05
N TYR A 119 10.80 18.39 -0.84
CA TYR A 119 10.47 17.51 -1.95
C TYR A 119 9.17 16.74 -1.72
N ILE A 120 8.52 16.45 -2.85
CA ILE A 120 7.39 15.54 -2.99
C ILE A 120 7.95 14.17 -3.35
N VAL A 121 7.43 13.09 -2.75
CA VAL A 121 7.91 11.74 -3.08
C VAL A 121 6.80 10.80 -3.50
N GLN A 122 7.00 10.04 -4.58
CA GLN A 122 6.28 8.80 -4.85
C GLN A 122 7.24 7.62 -4.71
N VAL A 123 7.00 6.77 -3.71
CA VAL A 123 7.75 5.52 -3.54
C VAL A 123 6.95 4.36 -4.12
N ALA A 124 7.29 3.93 -5.33
CA ALA A 124 6.56 2.88 -6.03
C ALA A 124 7.46 2.10 -7.01
N ARG A 125 7.02 0.89 -7.37
CA ARG A 125 7.59 0.20 -8.53
C ARG A 125 7.31 1.01 -9.80
N PHE A 126 8.20 0.90 -10.78
CA PHE A 126 7.98 1.45 -12.11
C PHE A 126 7.02 0.54 -12.87
N ASP A 127 5.73 0.71 -12.60
CA ASP A 127 4.64 -0.12 -13.11
C ASP A 127 3.54 0.82 -13.66
N PRO A 128 2.88 0.49 -14.79
CA PRO A 128 1.85 1.34 -15.38
C PRO A 128 0.71 1.68 -14.42
N SER A 129 0.42 0.81 -13.45
CA SER A 129 -0.68 1.03 -12.51
C SER A 129 -0.40 2.11 -11.47
N LYS A 130 0.87 2.53 -11.31
CA LYS A 130 1.31 3.48 -10.28
C LYS A 130 1.15 4.96 -10.68
N GLY A 131 0.55 5.21 -11.84
CA GLY A 131 0.14 6.56 -12.27
C GLY A 131 1.27 7.58 -12.33
N ILE A 132 2.50 7.15 -12.65
CA ILE A 132 3.66 8.05 -12.73
C ILE A 132 3.44 9.22 -13.71
N PRO A 133 2.80 9.03 -14.89
CA PRO A 133 2.46 10.16 -15.77
C PRO A 133 1.58 11.22 -15.08
N ASP A 134 0.59 10.79 -14.30
CA ASP A 134 -0.29 11.70 -13.56
C ASP A 134 0.48 12.47 -12.47
N VAL A 135 1.52 11.86 -11.88
CA VAL A 135 2.41 12.54 -10.92
C VAL A 135 3.21 13.64 -11.62
N LEU A 136 3.78 13.35 -12.79
CA LEU A 136 4.53 14.33 -13.57
C LEU A 136 3.63 15.50 -13.99
N GLU A 137 2.41 15.20 -14.43
CA GLU A 137 1.46 16.23 -14.84
C GLU A 137 0.95 17.08 -13.67
N ALA A 138 0.57 16.45 -12.55
CA ALA A 138 0.18 17.18 -11.35
C ALA A 138 1.32 18.06 -10.82
N TYR A 139 2.56 17.59 -10.88
CA TYR A 139 3.73 18.38 -10.50
C TYR A 139 3.99 19.54 -11.47
N ARG A 140 3.83 19.35 -12.79
CA ARG A 140 3.90 20.42 -13.79
C ARG A 140 2.87 21.51 -13.50
N LEU A 141 1.62 21.13 -13.22
CA LEU A 141 0.54 22.05 -12.84
C LEU A 141 0.81 22.78 -11.52
N LEU A 142 1.38 22.08 -10.53
CA LEU A 142 1.83 22.69 -9.28
C LEU A 142 2.90 23.75 -9.55
N ARG A 143 3.92 23.43 -10.34
CA ARG A 143 5.01 24.36 -10.66
C ARG A 143 4.50 25.64 -11.32
N LEU A 144 3.57 25.53 -12.26
CA LEU A 144 2.90 26.68 -12.88
C LEU A 144 2.18 27.60 -11.87
N LYS A 145 1.64 27.05 -10.78
CA LYS A 145 1.01 27.85 -9.71
C LYS A 145 2.03 28.49 -8.76
N MET A 146 3.21 27.91 -8.64
CA MET A 146 4.25 28.35 -7.69
C MET A 146 5.21 29.39 -8.29
N ASP A 147 5.43 29.40 -9.60
CA ASP A 147 6.44 30.26 -10.28
C ASP A 147 6.26 31.76 -10.04
N SER A 148 5.05 32.23 -9.70
CA SER A 148 4.78 33.64 -9.40
C SER A 148 4.81 33.99 -7.91
N THR A 149 4.89 32.99 -7.02
CA THR A 149 4.51 33.12 -5.61
C THR A 149 5.64 32.69 -4.67
N PHE A 150 6.51 31.76 -5.10
CA PHE A 150 7.54 31.17 -4.25
C PHE A 150 8.95 31.55 -4.73
N GLU A 151 9.89 31.65 -3.80
CA GLU A 151 11.30 31.74 -4.13
C GLU A 151 11.82 30.36 -4.58
N ASP A 152 12.83 30.33 -5.46
CA ASP A 152 13.39 29.08 -6.02
C ASP A 152 13.79 28.05 -4.95
N ALA A 153 14.30 28.51 -3.79
CA ALA A 153 14.67 27.64 -2.68
C ALA A 153 13.47 26.97 -1.97
N GLN A 154 12.27 27.53 -2.11
CA GLN A 154 11.03 27.01 -1.52
C GLN A 154 10.26 26.11 -2.49
N ILE A 155 10.60 26.17 -3.78
CA ILE A 155 9.99 25.34 -4.81
C ILE A 155 10.42 23.88 -4.57
N PRO A 156 9.46 22.95 -4.41
CA PRO A 156 9.78 21.56 -4.08
C PRO A 156 10.31 20.81 -5.30
N GLN A 157 11.25 19.90 -5.06
CA GLN A 157 11.65 18.89 -6.04
C GLN A 157 10.61 17.74 -6.09
N LEU A 158 10.59 16.98 -7.18
CA LEU A 158 9.79 15.76 -7.30
C LEU A 158 10.70 14.54 -7.33
N VAL A 159 10.55 13.64 -6.37
CA VAL A 159 11.29 12.37 -6.31
C VAL A 159 10.35 11.20 -6.62
N ILE A 160 10.62 10.47 -7.70
CA ILE A 160 9.93 9.22 -8.05
C ILE A 160 10.94 8.09 -7.93
N CYS A 161 10.77 7.22 -6.95
CA CYS A 161 11.76 6.17 -6.72
C CYS A 161 11.13 4.87 -6.23
N GLY A 162 11.89 3.80 -6.37
CA GLY A 162 11.50 2.49 -5.86
C GLY A 162 12.47 1.41 -6.27
N HIS A 163 12.38 0.27 -5.60
CA HIS A 163 13.15 -0.90 -5.98
C HIS A 163 12.50 -1.56 -7.21
N GLY A 164 13.30 -1.87 -8.23
CA GLY A 164 12.88 -2.84 -9.23
C GLY A 164 12.96 -4.25 -8.64
N SER A 165 12.03 -5.14 -8.99
CA SER A 165 12.32 -6.57 -8.82
C SER A 165 13.38 -6.95 -9.85
N ILE A 166 14.29 -7.86 -9.49
CA ILE A 166 15.32 -8.38 -10.40
C ILE A 166 14.67 -9.06 -11.62
N ASP A 167 13.47 -9.61 -11.44
CA ASP A 167 12.73 -10.37 -12.45
C ASP A 167 11.60 -9.57 -13.13
N ASP A 168 11.60 -8.23 -13.03
CA ASP A 168 10.56 -7.37 -13.62
C ASP A 168 11.07 -6.70 -14.91
N PRO A 169 10.89 -7.33 -16.09
CA PRO A 169 11.34 -6.78 -17.37
C PRO A 169 10.62 -5.47 -17.73
N ASP A 170 9.38 -5.31 -17.28
CA ASP A 170 8.56 -4.13 -17.58
C ASP A 170 9.07 -2.90 -16.83
N GLY A 171 9.64 -3.07 -15.63
CA GLY A 171 10.14 -1.97 -14.82
C GLY A 171 11.22 -1.11 -15.49
N SER A 172 12.01 -1.68 -16.39
CA SER A 172 13.00 -0.91 -17.18
C SER A 172 12.31 -0.08 -18.28
N VAL A 173 11.31 -0.65 -18.95
CA VAL A 173 10.55 0.02 -20.01
C VAL A 173 9.78 1.21 -19.45
N ILE A 174 9.11 1.03 -18.29
CA ILE A 174 8.37 2.13 -17.66
C ILE A 174 9.32 3.23 -17.18
N PHE A 175 10.50 2.88 -16.67
CA PHE A 175 11.50 3.87 -16.31
C PHE A 175 11.96 4.69 -17.52
N GLU A 176 12.27 4.05 -18.64
CA GLU A 176 12.62 4.74 -19.89
C GLU A 176 11.49 5.64 -20.38
N GLN A 177 10.24 5.18 -20.34
CA GLN A 177 9.07 6.00 -20.68
C GLN A 177 8.94 7.24 -19.79
N VAL A 178 9.24 7.12 -18.50
CA VAL A 178 9.24 8.25 -17.57
C VAL A 178 10.32 9.26 -17.96
N GLN A 179 11.52 8.81 -18.33
CA GLN A 179 12.59 9.69 -18.83
C GLN A 179 12.17 10.37 -20.13
N ASP A 180 11.54 9.64 -21.06
CA ASP A 180 11.06 10.19 -22.31
C ASP A 180 10.01 11.29 -22.08
N ILE A 181 9.07 11.09 -21.15
CA ILE A 181 8.08 12.11 -20.76
C ILE A 181 8.78 13.35 -20.22
N ILE A 182 9.71 13.20 -19.27
CA ILE A 182 10.46 14.32 -18.67
C ILE A 182 11.21 15.15 -19.73
N ASN A 183 11.72 14.49 -20.78
CA ASN A 183 12.44 15.13 -21.87
C ASN A 183 11.55 15.80 -22.93
N GLN A 184 10.22 15.67 -22.84
CA GLN A 184 9.32 16.37 -23.75
C GLN A 184 9.31 17.87 -23.48
N LYS A 185 9.06 18.65 -24.55
CA LYS A 185 9.10 20.13 -24.51
C LYS A 185 8.18 20.74 -23.45
N GLU A 186 7.04 20.10 -23.18
CA GLU A 186 6.06 20.56 -22.20
C GLU A 186 6.53 20.42 -20.74
N TYR A 187 7.49 19.53 -20.46
CA TYR A 187 8.09 19.31 -19.14
C TYR A 187 9.45 20.00 -18.96
N ALA A 188 9.97 20.65 -20.01
CA ALA A 188 11.30 21.26 -19.99
C ALA A 188 11.52 22.27 -18.84
N ALA A 189 10.47 22.99 -18.43
CA ALA A 189 10.54 23.95 -17.33
C ALA A 189 10.73 23.30 -15.95
N ILE A 190 10.35 22.03 -15.80
CA ILE A 190 10.40 21.30 -14.53
C ILE A 190 11.42 20.18 -14.52
N ALA A 191 12.00 19.83 -15.68
CA ALA A 191 12.88 18.68 -15.85
C ALA A 191 14.07 18.68 -14.88
N GLY A 192 14.63 19.84 -14.54
CA GLY A 192 15.74 19.95 -13.57
C GLY A 192 15.36 19.67 -12.12
N ASP A 193 14.07 19.74 -11.78
CA ASP A 193 13.55 19.49 -10.43
C ASP A 193 12.99 18.08 -10.25
N VAL A 194 12.95 17.25 -11.31
CA VAL A 194 12.45 15.87 -11.26
C VAL A 194 13.61 14.89 -11.11
N ILE A 195 13.56 14.07 -10.07
CA ILE A 195 14.50 13.00 -9.75
C ILE A 195 13.76 11.67 -9.86
N SER A 196 14.01 10.92 -10.93
CA SER A 196 13.46 9.58 -11.10
C SER A 196 14.56 8.54 -10.94
N ALA A 197 14.48 7.70 -9.89
CA ALA A 197 15.56 6.79 -9.52
C ALA A 197 15.08 5.35 -9.26
N ARG A 198 15.64 4.40 -10.01
CA ARG A 198 15.51 2.96 -9.69
C ARG A 198 16.55 2.58 -8.64
N LEU A 199 16.08 2.35 -7.43
CA LEU A 199 16.95 2.09 -6.28
C LEU A 199 17.34 0.61 -6.21
N PRO A 200 18.52 0.30 -5.66
CA PRO A 200 18.85 -1.07 -5.27
C PRO A 200 17.93 -1.55 -4.15
N ALA A 201 17.91 -2.86 -3.89
CA ALA A 201 17.17 -3.44 -2.77
C ALA A 201 17.77 -2.95 -1.43
N SER A 202 17.21 -1.86 -0.90
CA SER A 202 17.63 -1.24 0.35
C SER A 202 16.46 -0.54 1.03
N ASP A 203 15.94 -1.17 2.07
CA ASP A 203 14.85 -0.62 2.89
C ASP A 203 15.23 0.73 3.51
N GLN A 204 16.51 0.92 3.84
CA GLN A 204 17.00 2.14 4.48
C GLN A 204 16.97 3.35 3.54
N LEU A 205 17.21 3.15 2.24
CA LEU A 205 17.06 4.22 1.25
C LEU A 205 15.60 4.67 1.17
N LEU A 206 14.66 3.71 1.14
CA LEU A 206 13.22 4.00 1.12
C LEU A 206 12.75 4.66 2.41
N ASN A 207 13.23 4.20 3.56
CA ASN A 207 12.94 4.83 4.85
C ASN A 207 13.43 6.28 4.87
N MET A 208 14.69 6.52 4.47
CA MET A 208 15.30 7.84 4.46
C MET A 208 14.54 8.81 3.56
N ILE A 209 14.28 8.42 2.30
CA ILE A 209 13.62 9.30 1.33
C ILE A 209 12.16 9.55 1.71
N LEU A 210 11.44 8.55 2.22
CA LEU A 210 10.06 8.76 2.63
C LEU A 210 9.96 9.61 3.90
N ARG A 211 10.88 9.42 4.86
CA ARG A 211 10.88 10.14 6.14
C ARG A 211 11.26 11.61 5.99
N GLY A 212 12.04 11.97 4.98
CA GLY A 212 12.46 13.36 4.75
C GLY A 212 11.54 14.15 3.84
N ALA A 213 10.52 13.53 3.25
CA ALA A 213 9.62 14.19 2.31
C ALA A 213 8.73 15.23 2.99
N HIS A 214 8.36 16.28 2.27
CA HIS A 214 7.35 17.24 2.73
C HIS A 214 5.94 16.64 2.62
N VAL A 215 5.70 15.90 1.54
CA VAL A 215 4.44 15.22 1.24
C VAL A 215 4.73 13.98 0.39
N ALA A 216 4.02 12.91 0.67
CA ALA A 216 4.04 11.71 -0.16
C ALA A 216 2.85 11.73 -1.13
N VAL A 217 3.07 11.28 -2.36
CA VAL A 217 2.00 11.09 -3.33
C VAL A 217 1.87 9.62 -3.70
N GLN A 218 0.64 9.17 -3.89
CA GLN A 218 0.34 7.81 -4.33
C GLN A 218 -0.81 7.86 -5.34
N LEU A 219 -0.47 8.15 -6.60
CA LEU A 219 -1.46 8.33 -7.68
C LEU A 219 -1.73 7.01 -8.43
N SER A 220 -1.71 5.88 -7.72
CA SER A 220 -2.03 4.58 -8.30
C SER A 220 -3.44 4.57 -8.88
N HIS A 221 -3.58 4.12 -10.13
CA HIS A 221 -4.88 3.87 -10.75
C HIS A 221 -5.52 2.58 -10.24
N ARG A 222 -4.68 1.62 -9.84
CA ARG A 222 -5.08 0.33 -9.28
C ARG A 222 -4.15 -0.05 -8.17
N GLU A 223 -4.71 -0.58 -7.09
CA GLU A 223 -3.94 -0.86 -5.91
C GLU A 223 -4.53 -1.97 -5.06
N GLY A 224 -3.63 -2.74 -4.42
CA GLY A 224 -3.97 -3.59 -3.30
C GLY A 224 -4.21 -2.76 -2.04
N PHE A 225 -3.57 -3.17 -0.95
CA PHE A 225 -3.59 -2.38 0.27
C PHE A 225 -2.66 -1.15 0.20
N GLU A 226 -1.50 -1.27 -0.45
CA GLU A 226 -0.44 -0.24 -0.51
C GLU A 226 0.07 0.22 0.85
N VAL A 227 1.04 -0.53 1.36
CA VAL A 227 1.65 -0.30 2.67
C VAL A 227 2.46 0.99 2.69
N LYS A 228 2.89 1.54 1.54
CA LYS A 228 3.65 2.80 1.50
C LYS A 228 2.85 3.99 2.03
N VAL A 229 1.53 3.97 1.90
CA VAL A 229 0.65 4.99 2.49
C VAL A 229 0.70 4.90 4.03
N THR A 230 0.54 3.70 4.61
CA THR A 230 0.72 3.46 6.06
C THR A 230 2.11 3.92 6.51
N GLU A 231 3.17 3.56 5.78
CA GLU A 231 4.54 3.94 6.14
C GLU A 231 4.78 5.46 6.14
N ALA A 232 4.18 6.19 5.19
CA ALA A 232 4.26 7.65 5.12
C ALA A 232 3.55 8.29 6.31
N LEU A 233 2.30 7.87 6.57
CA LEU A 233 1.50 8.36 7.68
C LEU A 233 2.19 8.08 9.03
N HIS A 234 2.76 6.89 9.21
CA HIS A 234 3.52 6.51 10.40
C HIS A 234 4.72 7.44 10.66
N LYS A 235 5.35 7.93 9.59
CA LYS A 235 6.47 8.89 9.67
C LYS A 235 5.99 10.33 9.90
N GLY A 236 4.68 10.57 9.86
CA GLY A 236 4.04 11.88 9.95
C GLY A 236 4.10 12.68 8.67
N ILE A 237 4.17 12.00 7.53
CA ILE A 237 4.17 12.63 6.23
C ILE A 237 2.75 12.57 5.69
N PRO A 238 2.10 13.71 5.39
CA PRO A 238 0.78 13.72 4.80
C PRO A 238 0.82 13.10 3.40
N VAL A 239 -0.28 12.48 3.01
CA VAL A 239 -0.38 11.76 1.73
C VAL A 239 -1.42 12.41 0.83
N VAL A 240 -1.06 12.73 -0.42
CA VAL A 240 -2.03 13.05 -1.49
C VAL A 240 -2.14 11.85 -2.40
N ALA A 241 -3.29 11.19 -2.41
CA ALA A 241 -3.44 9.93 -3.13
C ALA A 241 -4.76 9.84 -3.88
N TYR A 242 -4.77 8.99 -4.90
CA TYR A 242 -6.02 8.60 -5.53
C TYR A 242 -6.85 7.66 -4.65
N ARG A 243 -8.17 7.74 -4.83
CA ARG A 243 -9.15 6.83 -4.20
C ARG A 243 -9.12 5.44 -4.86
N ALA A 244 -7.97 4.77 -4.79
CA ALA A 244 -7.75 3.44 -5.37
C ALA A 244 -7.54 2.37 -4.29
N GLY A 245 -8.08 1.18 -4.52
CA GLY A 245 -7.83 0.00 -3.68
C GLY A 245 -8.09 0.23 -2.18
N GLY A 246 -7.13 -0.15 -1.36
CA GLY A 246 -7.12 0.02 0.09
C GLY A 246 -6.61 1.36 0.60
N ILE A 247 -6.23 2.30 -0.27
CA ILE A 247 -5.72 3.63 0.14
C ILE A 247 -6.77 4.40 0.98
N PRO A 248 -8.07 4.45 0.62
CA PRO A 248 -9.08 5.14 1.41
C PRO A 248 -9.33 4.56 2.81
N LEU A 249 -8.82 3.35 3.10
CA LEU A 249 -8.92 2.74 4.42
C LEU A 249 -7.81 3.25 5.36
N GLN A 250 -6.76 3.86 4.81
CA GLN A 250 -5.58 4.32 5.55
C GLN A 250 -5.58 5.83 5.77
N VAL A 251 -6.03 6.60 4.77
CA VAL A 251 -6.03 8.07 4.82
C VAL A 251 -7.36 8.58 5.36
N ASN A 252 -7.31 9.40 6.40
CA ASN A 252 -8.43 10.20 6.87
C ASN A 252 -8.45 11.52 6.08
N ASP A 253 -9.30 11.55 5.05
CA ASP A 253 -9.40 12.68 4.11
C ASP A 253 -9.53 14.03 4.83
N GLU A 254 -8.74 15.00 4.37
CA GLU A 254 -8.61 16.36 4.89
C GLU A 254 -8.09 16.46 6.35
N GLN A 255 -7.70 15.35 6.97
CA GLN A 255 -7.12 15.33 8.32
C GLN A 255 -5.64 14.96 8.32
N ASP A 256 -5.27 13.84 7.70
CA ASP A 256 -3.87 13.37 7.61
C ASP A 256 -3.38 13.24 6.15
N GLY A 257 -4.23 13.57 5.19
CA GLY A 257 -3.94 13.55 3.77
C GLY A 257 -5.14 13.98 2.94
N PHE A 258 -5.04 13.82 1.63
CA PHE A 258 -6.10 14.14 0.68
C PHE A 258 -6.37 12.96 -0.26
N LEU A 259 -7.64 12.60 -0.38
CA LEU A 259 -8.14 11.55 -1.25
C LEU A 259 -8.82 12.13 -2.49
N VAL A 260 -8.14 12.01 -3.64
CA VAL A 260 -8.54 12.60 -4.92
C VAL A 260 -9.16 11.53 -5.84
N PRO A 261 -10.17 11.86 -6.67
CA PRO A 261 -10.63 10.95 -7.72
C PRO A 261 -9.50 10.59 -8.71
N ILE A 262 -9.45 9.33 -9.14
CA ILE A 262 -8.44 8.86 -10.11
C ILE A 262 -8.49 9.70 -11.39
N GLY A 263 -7.33 10.14 -11.86
CA GLY A 263 -7.15 10.94 -13.08
C GLY A 263 -7.40 12.45 -12.92
N ASN A 264 -7.83 12.93 -11.74
CA ASN A 264 -8.02 14.37 -11.52
C ASN A 264 -6.70 15.02 -11.06
N VAL A 265 -5.79 15.23 -12.01
CA VAL A 265 -4.44 15.77 -11.76
C VAL A 265 -4.47 17.24 -11.32
N GLU A 266 -5.47 18.01 -11.74
CA GLU A 266 -5.64 19.41 -11.34
C GLU A 266 -5.92 19.52 -9.85
N LEU A 267 -6.80 18.67 -9.32
CA LEU A 267 -7.10 18.63 -7.90
C LEU A 267 -5.90 18.11 -7.09
N VAL A 268 -5.12 17.17 -7.61
CA VAL A 268 -3.85 16.77 -6.97
C VAL A 268 -2.93 17.98 -6.84
N ALA A 269 -2.74 18.74 -7.91
CA ALA A 269 -1.89 19.94 -7.90
C ALA A 269 -2.40 21.00 -6.91
N GLU A 270 -3.73 21.18 -6.79
CA GLU A 270 -4.34 22.06 -5.78
C GLU A 270 -4.06 21.63 -4.35
N LYS A 271 -4.21 20.33 -4.05
CA LYS A 271 -3.95 19.80 -2.71
C LYS A 271 -2.48 19.84 -2.35
N LEU A 272 -1.59 19.58 -3.31
CA LEU A 272 -0.15 19.78 -3.13
C LEU A 272 0.16 21.25 -2.86
N PHE A 273 -0.36 22.17 -3.67
CA PHE A 273 -0.16 23.61 -3.48
C PHE A 273 -0.57 24.07 -2.07
N ALA A 274 -1.74 23.64 -1.59
CA ALA A 274 -2.22 23.99 -0.26
C ALA A 274 -1.25 23.55 0.86
N LEU A 275 -0.56 22.42 0.71
CA LEU A 275 0.43 21.93 1.68
C LEU A 275 1.76 22.71 1.66
N PHE A 276 2.05 23.45 0.59
CA PHE A 276 3.22 24.33 0.50
C PHE A 276 2.88 25.79 0.82
N ASP A 277 1.66 26.23 0.52
CA ASP A 277 1.17 27.60 0.74
C ASP A 277 0.70 27.86 2.17
N ASP A 278 0.17 26.84 2.86
CA ASP A 278 -0.29 26.94 4.25
C ASP A 278 0.55 26.04 5.19
N PRO A 279 1.58 26.59 5.86
CA PRO A 279 2.38 25.85 6.83
C PRO A 279 1.58 25.30 8.03
N GLN A 280 0.50 25.98 8.44
CA GLN A 280 -0.31 25.52 9.57
C GLN A 280 -1.15 24.31 9.18
N LEU A 281 -1.68 24.30 7.95
CA LEU A 281 -2.34 23.13 7.38
C LEU A 281 -1.39 21.94 7.34
N HIS A 282 -0.18 22.13 6.83
CA HIS A 282 0.85 21.09 6.74
C HIS A 282 1.23 20.53 8.10
N GLU A 283 1.54 21.38 9.08
CA GLU A 283 1.91 20.96 10.44
C GLU A 283 0.77 20.16 11.11
N ARG A 284 -0.47 20.63 10.98
CA ARG A 284 -1.65 19.94 11.49
C ARG A 284 -1.82 18.56 10.87
N MET A 285 -1.65 18.43 9.56
CA MET A 285 -1.75 17.15 8.87
C MET A 285 -0.60 16.21 9.25
N CYS A 286 0.63 16.70 9.36
CA CYS A 286 1.77 15.92 9.84
C CYS A 286 1.53 15.33 11.24
N PHE A 287 0.97 16.15 12.15
CA PHE A 287 0.60 15.71 13.48
C PHE A 287 -0.49 14.63 13.44
N LYS A 288 -1.53 14.84 12.63
CA LYS A 288 -2.64 13.89 12.46
C LYS A 288 -2.21 12.58 11.82
N ALA A 289 -1.29 12.60 10.86
CA ALA A 289 -0.74 11.42 10.22
C ALA A 289 -0.11 10.45 11.24
N LYS A 290 0.64 10.96 12.22
CA LYS A 290 1.20 10.12 13.31
C LYS A 290 0.13 9.68 14.31
N GLN A 291 -0.84 10.54 14.60
CA GLN A 291 -1.82 10.31 15.66
C GLN A 291 -2.93 9.34 15.23
N CYS A 292 -3.43 9.47 14.01
CA CYS A 292 -4.65 8.82 13.55
C CYS A 292 -4.39 7.50 12.80
N ILE A 293 -3.12 7.13 12.59
CA ILE A 293 -2.80 5.85 11.98
C ILE A 293 -3.25 4.70 12.88
N THR A 294 -4.08 3.81 12.33
CA THR A 294 -4.59 2.68 13.09
C THR A 294 -3.50 1.66 13.38
N GLU A 295 -3.49 1.19 14.61
CA GLU A 295 -2.55 0.21 15.10
C GLU A 295 -2.67 -1.14 14.37
N GLU A 296 -3.85 -1.43 13.80
CA GLU A 296 -4.14 -2.64 12.99
C GLU A 296 -3.21 -2.82 11.80
N TYR A 297 -2.55 -1.75 11.34
CA TYR A 297 -1.63 -1.77 10.21
C TYR A 297 -0.19 -2.07 10.63
N PHE A 298 0.03 -2.45 11.90
CA PHE A 298 1.33 -2.88 12.41
C PHE A 298 1.40 -4.37 12.74
N THR A 299 2.61 -4.92 12.60
CA THR A 299 2.91 -6.36 12.74
C THR A 299 2.44 -6.97 14.07
N VAL A 300 2.54 -6.24 15.18
CA VAL A 300 2.11 -6.70 16.52
C VAL A 300 0.61 -7.03 16.56
N TRP A 301 -0.23 -6.13 16.04
CA TRP A 301 -1.68 -6.30 16.03
C TRP A 301 -2.14 -7.35 15.01
N ASN A 302 -1.41 -7.44 13.90
CA ASN A 302 -1.59 -8.55 12.96
C ASN A 302 -1.23 -9.90 13.60
N ALA A 303 -0.15 -9.98 14.38
CA ALA A 303 0.20 -11.20 15.12
C ALA A 303 -0.87 -11.58 16.15
N MET A 304 -1.44 -10.61 16.88
CA MET A 304 -2.59 -10.84 17.76
C MET A 304 -3.80 -11.39 17.00
N SER A 305 -4.07 -10.84 15.82
CA SER A 305 -5.17 -11.30 14.95
C SER A 305 -4.96 -12.75 14.48
N TRP A 306 -3.73 -13.12 14.12
CA TRP A 306 -3.37 -14.52 13.81
C TRP A 306 -3.56 -15.44 15.01
N LEU A 307 -3.06 -15.04 16.19
CA LEU A 307 -3.22 -15.81 17.41
C LEU A 307 -4.70 -16.03 17.75
N TYR A 308 -5.54 -15.00 17.62
CA TYR A 308 -6.97 -15.12 17.83
C TYR A 308 -7.61 -16.14 16.87
N MET A 309 -7.30 -16.08 15.58
CA MET A 309 -7.79 -17.08 14.62
C MET A 309 -7.35 -18.50 14.98
N PHE A 310 -6.09 -18.68 15.39
CA PHE A 310 -5.60 -19.99 15.83
C PHE A 310 -6.32 -20.50 17.08
N LEU A 311 -6.54 -19.64 18.08
CA LEU A 311 -7.28 -20.00 19.28
C LEU A 311 -8.71 -20.45 18.93
N GLN A 312 -9.42 -19.68 18.09
CA GLN A 312 -10.78 -20.01 17.64
C GLN A 312 -10.85 -21.34 16.88
N LEU A 313 -9.81 -21.70 16.12
CA LEU A 313 -9.79 -22.93 15.33
C LEU A 313 -9.22 -24.13 16.09
N SER A 314 -8.45 -23.92 17.15
CA SER A 314 -7.76 -24.96 17.93
C SER A 314 -8.57 -25.55 19.07
N ASP A 315 -9.78 -25.04 19.32
CA ASP A 315 -10.61 -25.48 20.44
C ASP A 315 -11.00 -26.96 20.30
N LYS A 316 -10.61 -27.76 21.30
CA LYS A 316 -10.47 -29.23 21.21
C LYS A 316 -11.78 -30.00 21.41
N GLU A 317 -12.87 -29.33 21.78
CA GLU A 317 -14.14 -30.00 22.09
C GLU A 317 -14.94 -30.41 20.84
N LYS A 318 -14.50 -30.02 19.63
CA LYS A 318 -15.25 -30.26 18.38
C LYS A 318 -14.45 -31.15 17.43
N GLU A 319 -14.94 -32.37 17.19
CA GLU A 319 -14.43 -33.23 16.13
C GLU A 319 -14.62 -32.53 14.76
N HIS A 320 -13.55 -32.40 13.98
CA HIS A 320 -13.58 -31.74 12.68
C HIS A 320 -13.70 -32.77 11.57
N LYS A 321 -14.81 -33.51 11.58
CA LYS A 321 -15.07 -34.56 10.59
C LYS A 321 -15.60 -33.95 9.30
N GLN A 322 -14.66 -33.67 8.38
CA GLN A 322 -14.85 -33.08 7.04
C GLN A 322 -15.05 -31.56 7.07
N GLY A 323 -13.97 -30.81 6.86
CA GLY A 323 -14.00 -29.35 6.74
C GLY A 323 -13.74 -28.83 5.32
N GLY A 324 -14.01 -27.55 5.13
CA GLY A 324 -13.77 -26.82 3.89
C GLY A 324 -14.65 -25.58 3.78
N LEU A 325 -14.34 -24.68 2.86
CA LEU A 325 -15.09 -23.44 2.70
C LEU A 325 -16.55 -23.71 2.32
N LEU A 326 -16.83 -24.84 1.65
CA LEU A 326 -18.16 -25.22 1.20
C LEU A 326 -18.98 -25.96 2.27
N ASP A 327 -18.35 -26.52 3.30
CA ASP A 327 -19.07 -27.09 4.44
C ASP A 327 -19.64 -25.95 5.31
N ILE A 328 -20.89 -26.12 5.74
CA ILE A 328 -21.61 -25.11 6.52
C ILE A 328 -21.25 -25.16 8.00
N ASN A 329 -20.77 -26.30 8.49
CA ASN A 329 -20.47 -26.52 9.89
C ASN A 329 -18.99 -26.24 10.24
N THR A 330 -18.14 -25.99 9.24
CA THR A 330 -16.69 -25.82 9.39
C THR A 330 -16.27 -24.79 10.45
N LEU A 331 -17.02 -23.69 10.59
CA LEU A 331 -16.78 -22.63 11.58
C LEU A 331 -17.81 -22.62 12.72
N GLU A 332 -18.62 -23.67 12.86
CA GLU A 332 -19.71 -23.73 13.83
C GLU A 332 -19.21 -23.49 15.27
N GLY A 333 -19.82 -22.51 15.93
CA GLY A 333 -19.48 -22.07 17.29
C GLY A 333 -18.06 -21.51 17.43
N THR A 334 -17.48 -20.99 16.35
CA THR A 334 -16.41 -19.98 16.41
C THR A 334 -17.03 -18.59 16.25
N HIS A 335 -16.27 -17.55 16.60
CA HIS A 335 -16.66 -16.16 16.31
C HIS A 335 -16.13 -15.65 14.97
N LEU A 336 -15.51 -16.51 14.15
CA LEU A 336 -14.91 -16.14 12.88
C LEU A 336 -15.94 -16.03 11.75
N GLY A 337 -15.59 -15.30 10.70
CA GLY A 337 -16.33 -15.30 9.44
C GLY A 337 -17.07 -13.99 9.13
N HIS A 338 -18.03 -14.11 8.22
CA HIS A 338 -18.95 -13.05 7.79
C HIS A 338 -18.28 -11.78 7.25
N GLN A 339 -17.07 -11.90 6.68
CA GLN A 339 -16.26 -10.79 6.20
C GLN A 339 -16.01 -9.72 7.28
N LYS A 340 -16.02 -10.10 8.56
CA LYS A 340 -15.64 -9.20 9.65
C LYS A 340 -14.13 -9.03 9.68
N LYS A 341 -13.64 -7.85 10.08
CA LYS A 341 -12.21 -7.70 10.39
C LYS A 341 -11.88 -8.56 11.61
N VAL A 342 -10.74 -9.25 11.56
CA VAL A 342 -10.28 -10.08 12.68
C VAL A 342 -10.06 -9.22 13.94
N SER A 343 -9.64 -7.98 13.76
CA SER A 343 -9.50 -6.99 14.83
C SER A 343 -10.80 -6.68 15.54
N ASP A 344 -11.88 -6.43 14.81
CA ASP A 344 -13.19 -6.19 15.40
C ASP A 344 -13.65 -7.42 16.21
N LEU A 345 -13.40 -8.63 15.70
CA LEU A 345 -13.77 -9.88 16.38
C LEU A 345 -13.09 -10.06 17.74
N TRP A 346 -11.77 -9.88 17.82
CA TRP A 346 -11.09 -10.03 19.10
C TRP A 346 -11.34 -8.82 20.02
N ARG A 347 -11.56 -7.62 19.49
CA ARG A 347 -11.97 -6.47 20.31
C ARG A 347 -13.33 -6.70 20.97
N GLU A 348 -14.31 -7.19 20.21
CA GLU A 348 -15.62 -7.61 20.71
C GLU A 348 -15.47 -8.71 21.77
N ALA A 349 -14.70 -9.77 21.49
CA ALA A 349 -14.55 -10.91 22.38
C ALA A 349 -13.88 -10.58 23.72
N TYR A 350 -12.92 -9.65 23.73
CA TYR A 350 -12.14 -9.29 24.92
C TYR A 350 -12.51 -7.94 25.54
N ASN A 351 -13.62 -7.31 25.10
CA ASN A 351 -14.05 -5.98 25.53
C ASN A 351 -12.94 -4.92 25.41
N TYR A 352 -12.12 -5.02 24.36
CA TYR A 352 -11.07 -4.06 24.08
C TYR A 352 -11.67 -2.85 23.36
N ASN A 353 -12.08 -1.85 24.14
CA ASN A 353 -12.52 -0.57 23.59
C ASN A 353 -11.28 0.26 23.20
N ASN A 354 -11.27 0.79 21.97
CA ASN A 354 -10.35 1.85 21.56
C ASN A 354 -10.63 3.09 22.43
N LYS A 355 -9.99 3.19 23.60
CA LYS A 355 -9.93 4.43 24.35
C LYS A 355 -8.69 5.19 23.91
N ASN A 356 -8.98 6.21 23.10
CA ASN A 356 -8.18 7.37 22.70
C ASN A 356 -7.23 7.18 21.52
#